data_AF-A0A7C6WDD3-F1
#
_entry.id   AF-A0A7C6WDD3-F1
#
_cell.length_a   1.000
_cell.length_b   1.000
_cell.length_c   1.000
_cell.angle_alpha   90.00
_cell.angle_beta   90.00
_cell.angle_gamma   90.00
#
_symmetry.space_group_name_H-M   'P 1'
#
loop_
_entity.id
_entity.type
_entity.pdbx_description
1 polymer ?
#
loop_
_entity_poly.entity_id
_entity_poly.type
_entity_poly.pdbx_seq_one_letter_code
_entity_poly.pdbx_strand_id
1 'polypeptide(L)'
;MKLVWPGEQRNQAVGLLAGIAIGLLFLYFPPIEVAKLLLVVGAVVVLAGNYFLGLLLVPFALPFLPNLAYTMLLALVLGAFLLRVLWDGSLHLRVPANPFLYLFLTLLFFSALSSITLGYSLREFLLHCLGWGIVLALTSSLTQRRRVKIFLLAMVLAAVLVSLYGIYGYYIGIPGESGWVDAQMHPELTTRAFSTFGNPNVLAEYLVFVLPFSLALAWYHRDWSQRLLYGGATALQVLCLVLTMSRSGWLAFAAGMAVFAVLLDRRLIWVGLGLGILSLPVLLNSDVFLQRLLSIFSLKDSSNAHRIVVWQETLVMIREFWATGVGLGHRAFRFLYPYFAFDRSKFP
;
A
#
# COMPACT_ATOMS: atom_id res chain seq x y z
N MET A 1 -8.27 46.62 35.90
CA MET A 1 -8.37 45.20 36.28
C MET A 1 -8.79 44.44 35.03
N LYS A 2 -7.85 43.74 34.36
CA LYS A 2 -8.10 43.13 33.03
C LYS A 2 -9.08 41.96 33.20
N LEU A 3 -10.22 42.02 32.50
CA LEU A 3 -11.17 40.92 32.37
C LEU A 3 -10.51 39.79 31.58
N VAL A 4 -10.11 38.73 32.28
CA VAL A 4 -9.63 37.47 31.69
C VAL A 4 -10.86 36.64 31.31
N TRP A 5 -10.93 36.19 30.06
CA TRP A 5 -12.08 35.45 29.52
C TRP A 5 -12.15 34.06 30.18
N PRO A 6 -13.33 33.55 30.60
CA PRO A 6 -13.45 32.28 31.34
C PRO A 6 -12.92 31.04 30.60
N GLY A 7 -12.74 31.11 29.27
CA GLY A 7 -12.08 30.04 28.50
C GLY A 7 -10.56 29.99 28.68
N GLU A 8 -9.93 31.10 29.06
CA GLU A 8 -8.48 31.23 29.16
C GLU A 8 -7.95 30.58 30.45
N GLN A 9 -8.66 30.74 31.57
CA GLN A 9 -8.34 30.08 32.85
C GLN A 9 -8.46 28.56 32.77
N ARG A 10 -9.48 28.04 32.07
CA ARG A 10 -9.68 26.60 31.88
C ARG A 10 -8.53 25.99 31.06
N ASN A 11 -8.06 26.67 30.02
CA ASN A 11 -6.95 26.20 29.20
C ASN A 11 -5.62 26.23 29.97
N GLN A 12 -5.41 27.25 30.81
CA GLN A 12 -4.23 27.32 31.69
C GLN A 12 -4.21 26.19 32.73
N ALA A 13 -5.35 25.86 33.34
CA ALA A 13 -5.47 24.75 34.28
C ALA A 13 -5.21 23.39 33.62
N VAL A 14 -5.74 23.17 32.41
CA VAL A 14 -5.46 21.95 31.62
C VAL A 14 -3.97 21.84 31.27
N GLY A 15 -3.35 22.95 30.85
CA GLY A 15 -1.91 22.99 30.56
C GLY A 15 -1.04 22.67 31.77
N LEU A 16 -1.41 23.18 32.95
CA LEU A 16 -0.69 22.90 34.20
C LEU A 16 -0.81 21.42 34.61
N LEU A 17 -2.01 20.85 34.56
CA LEU A 17 -2.26 19.44 34.87
C LEU A 17 -1.53 18.49 33.90
N ALA A 18 -1.54 18.84 32.60
CA ALA A 18 -0.76 18.11 31.60
C ALA A 18 0.74 18.18 31.91
N GLY A 19 1.27 19.36 32.23
CA GLY A 19 2.68 19.54 32.61
C GLY A 19 3.07 18.71 33.84
N ILE A 20 2.22 18.66 34.87
CA ILE A 20 2.45 17.84 36.07
C ILE A 20 2.44 16.35 35.72
N ALA A 21 1.46 15.88 34.93
CA ALA A 21 1.39 14.48 34.51
C ALA A 21 2.62 14.06 33.69
N ILE A 22 3.09 14.92 32.78
CA ILE A 22 4.31 14.68 31.99
C ILE A 22 5.54 14.66 32.90
N GLY A 23 5.64 15.60 33.85
CA GLY A 23 6.72 15.62 34.85
C GLY A 23 6.78 14.34 35.68
N LEU A 24 5.62 13.82 36.10
CA LEU A 24 5.53 12.54 36.82
C LEU A 24 5.99 11.36 35.96
N LEU A 25 5.71 11.34 34.66
CA LEU A 25 6.16 10.26 33.77
C LEU A 25 7.69 10.19 33.66
N PHE A 26 8.38 11.33 33.65
CA PHE A 26 9.85 11.37 33.65
C PHE A 26 10.49 10.86 34.96
N LEU A 27 9.72 10.74 36.05
CA LEU A 27 10.22 10.15 37.31
C LEU A 27 10.27 8.62 37.26
N TYR A 28 9.43 7.98 36.44
CA TYR A 28 9.26 6.52 36.42
C TYR A 28 9.76 5.87 35.12
N PHE A 29 10.00 6.65 34.06
CA PHE A 29 10.36 6.11 32.75
C PHE A 29 11.59 6.80 32.14
N PRO A 30 12.39 6.08 31.32
CA PRO A 30 13.47 6.68 30.57
C PRO A 30 12.98 7.81 29.66
N PRO A 31 13.75 8.91 29.49
CA PRO A 31 13.33 10.06 28.70
C PRO A 31 12.87 9.74 27.27
N ILE A 32 13.47 8.72 26.64
CA ILE A 32 13.11 8.29 25.28
C ILE A 32 11.73 7.63 25.21
N GLU A 33 11.32 6.90 26.25
CA GLU A 33 10.00 6.27 26.32
C GLU A 33 8.92 7.30 26.60
N VAL A 34 9.22 8.29 27.45
CA VAL A 34 8.33 9.45 27.65
C VAL A 34 8.20 10.27 26.36
N ALA A 35 9.28 10.51 25.63
CA ALA A 35 9.25 11.21 24.34
C ALA A 35 8.42 10.46 23.28
N LYS A 36 8.53 9.13 23.18
CA LYS A 36 7.68 8.29 22.31
C LYS A 36 6.22 8.41 22.69
N LEU A 37 5.90 8.32 23.99
CA LEU A 37 4.54 8.45 24.50
C LEU A 37 3.96 9.83 24.19
N LEU A 38 4.72 10.91 24.41
CA LEU A 38 4.31 12.27 24.08
C LEU A 38 4.10 12.48 22.59
N LEU A 39 4.94 11.87 21.74
CA LEU A 39 4.77 11.91 20.30
C LEU A 39 3.47 11.21 19.88
N VAL A 40 3.18 10.04 20.45
CA VAL A 40 1.94 9.30 20.18
C VAL A 40 0.74 10.09 20.68
N VAL A 41 0.77 10.62 21.91
CA VAL A 41 -0.31 11.46 22.47
C VAL A 41 -0.50 12.73 21.65
N GLY A 42 0.58 13.38 21.23
CA GLY A 42 0.54 14.55 20.35
C GLY A 42 -0.08 14.22 18.99
N ALA A 43 0.30 13.09 18.39
CA ALA A 43 -0.32 12.59 17.17
C ALA A 43 -1.81 12.29 17.37
N VAL A 44 -2.20 11.64 18.47
CA VAL A 44 -3.61 11.40 18.84
C VAL A 44 -4.36 12.72 18.95
N VAL A 45 -3.81 13.73 19.63
CA VAL A 45 -4.46 15.03 19.85
C VAL A 45 -4.63 15.79 18.54
N VAL A 46 -3.58 15.84 17.70
CA VAL A 46 -3.63 16.47 16.37
C VAL A 46 -4.65 15.77 15.48
N LEU A 47 -4.66 14.44 15.48
CA LEU A 47 -5.59 13.63 14.70
C LEU A 47 -7.02 13.67 15.25
N ALA A 48 -7.22 13.79 16.56
CA ALA A 48 -8.53 13.99 17.15
C ALA A 48 -9.10 15.38 16.82
N GLY A 49 -8.22 16.39 16.75
CA GLY A 49 -8.58 17.74 16.29
C GLY A 49 -8.95 17.79 14.80
N ASN A 50 -8.27 17.02 13.96
CA ASN A 50 -8.56 16.92 12.53
C ASN A 50 -8.24 15.53 11.96
N TYR A 51 -9.18 14.59 12.13
CA TYR A 51 -9.01 13.18 11.71
C TYR A 51 -8.73 13.03 10.22
N PHE A 52 -9.16 14.02 9.42
CA PHE A 52 -8.94 14.02 7.98
C PHE A 52 -7.44 14.08 7.64
N LEU A 53 -6.62 14.77 8.44
CA LEU A 53 -5.16 14.73 8.28
C LEU A 53 -4.62 13.30 8.42
N GLY A 54 -5.18 12.54 9.37
CA GLY A 54 -4.84 11.13 9.55
C GLY A 54 -5.16 10.29 8.31
N LEU A 55 -6.33 10.52 7.72
CA LEU A 55 -6.71 9.85 6.47
C LEU A 55 -5.79 10.22 5.31
N LEU A 56 -5.26 11.45 5.26
CA LEU A 56 -4.26 11.83 4.25
C LEU A 56 -2.90 11.14 4.47
N LEU A 57 -2.53 10.88 5.73
CA LEU A 57 -1.31 10.16 6.07
C LEU A 57 -1.37 8.69 5.67
N VAL A 58 -2.55 8.07 5.57
CA VAL A 58 -2.68 6.65 5.18
C VAL A 58 -2.01 6.37 3.83
N PRO A 59 -2.44 6.94 2.69
CA PRO A 59 -1.80 6.68 1.41
C PRO A 59 -0.39 7.30 1.31
N PHE A 60 -0.14 8.40 2.05
CA PHE A 60 1.15 9.08 2.00
C PHE A 60 2.26 8.28 2.69
N ALA A 61 1.99 7.73 3.87
CA ALA A 61 2.99 7.07 4.71
C ALA A 61 3.22 5.59 4.35
N LEU A 62 2.30 4.97 3.60
CA LEU A 62 2.35 3.57 3.19
C LEU A 62 3.73 3.12 2.67
N PRO A 63 4.37 3.83 1.72
CA PRO A 63 5.65 3.36 1.20
C PRO A 63 6.84 3.68 2.11
N PHE A 64 6.68 4.52 3.13
CA PHE A 64 7.79 5.01 3.96
C PHE A 64 7.87 4.33 5.33
N LEU A 65 6.76 3.75 5.80
CA LEU A 65 6.69 3.15 7.12
C LEU A 65 6.86 1.63 7.06
N PRO A 66 7.60 1.03 8.01
CA PRO A 66 7.60 -0.41 8.17
C PRO A 66 6.21 -0.89 8.63
N ASN A 67 5.90 -2.16 8.33
CA ASN A 67 4.57 -2.76 8.54
C ASN A 67 3.96 -2.51 9.93
N LEU A 68 4.79 -2.59 10.99
CA LEU A 68 4.33 -2.34 12.36
C LEU A 68 3.91 -0.88 12.57
N ALA A 69 4.75 0.07 12.17
CA ALA A 69 4.46 1.49 12.30
C ALA A 69 3.27 1.90 11.43
N TYR A 70 3.15 1.35 10.22
CA TYR A 70 2.00 1.59 9.36
C TYR A 70 0.70 1.04 9.99
N THR A 71 0.73 -0.16 10.56
CA THR A 71 -0.42 -0.74 11.26
C THR A 71 -0.83 0.09 12.46
N MET A 72 0.13 0.60 13.25
CA MET A 72 -0.13 1.52 14.36
C MET A 72 -0.75 2.84 13.87
N LEU A 73 -0.28 3.39 12.75
CA LEU A 73 -0.87 4.57 12.12
C LEU A 73 -2.34 4.30 11.73
N LEU A 74 -2.64 3.17 11.08
CA LEU A 74 -4.02 2.81 10.72
C LEU A 74 -4.90 2.71 11.97
N ALA A 75 -4.44 2.03 13.02
CA ALA A 75 -5.18 1.90 14.28
C ALA A 75 -5.46 3.28 14.92
N LEU A 76 -4.45 4.15 14.92
CA LEU A 76 -4.56 5.50 15.45
C LEU A 76 -5.55 6.37 14.64
N VAL A 77 -5.46 6.33 13.32
CA VAL A 77 -6.35 7.07 12.41
C VAL A 77 -7.80 6.57 12.56
N LEU A 78 -8.00 5.26 12.63
CA LEU A 78 -9.32 4.68 12.86
C LEU A 78 -9.87 5.07 14.23
N GLY A 79 -9.06 4.98 15.29
CA GLY A 79 -9.45 5.40 16.63
C GLY A 79 -9.87 6.88 16.69
N ALA A 80 -9.06 7.77 16.10
CA ALA A 80 -9.38 9.19 16.03
C ALA A 80 -10.67 9.46 15.23
N PHE A 81 -10.88 8.75 14.13
CA PHE A 81 -12.12 8.82 13.34
C PHE A 81 -13.34 8.36 14.16
N LEU A 82 -13.26 7.22 14.84
CA LEU A 82 -14.35 6.70 15.67
C LEU A 82 -14.67 7.63 16.85
N LEU A 83 -13.65 8.16 17.53
CA LEU A 83 -13.84 9.17 18.58
C LEU A 83 -14.54 10.41 18.02
N ARG A 84 -14.20 10.84 16.80
CA ARG A 84 -14.90 11.97 16.16
C ARG A 84 -16.35 11.64 15.85
N VAL A 85 -16.65 10.45 15.34
CA VAL A 85 -18.04 10.00 15.09
C VAL A 85 -18.86 10.02 16.38
N LEU A 86 -18.28 9.60 17.51
CA LEU A 86 -18.95 9.59 18.81
C LEU A 86 -19.16 11.00 19.39
N TRP A 87 -18.21 11.91 19.18
CA TRP A 87 -18.23 13.26 19.77
C TRP A 87 -18.96 14.29 18.91
N ASP A 88 -18.93 14.13 17.59
CA ASP A 88 -19.49 15.04 16.60
C ASP A 88 -20.66 14.38 15.89
N GLY A 89 -21.88 14.62 16.39
CA GLY A 89 -23.12 14.06 15.82
C GLY A 89 -23.42 14.50 14.38
N SER A 90 -22.63 15.39 13.78
CA SER A 90 -22.76 15.73 12.36
C SER A 90 -22.09 14.71 11.43
N LEU A 91 -21.11 13.94 11.93
CA LEU A 91 -20.39 12.94 11.16
C LEU A 91 -21.10 11.59 11.20
N HIS A 92 -21.79 11.27 10.12
CA HIS A 92 -22.53 10.01 9.99
C HIS A 92 -21.66 8.93 9.34
N LEU A 93 -21.66 7.73 9.93
CA LEU A 93 -21.01 6.56 9.35
C LEU A 93 -21.71 6.17 8.03
N ARG A 94 -20.94 6.12 6.95
CA ARG A 94 -21.40 5.67 5.64
C ARG A 94 -20.88 4.27 5.38
N VAL A 95 -21.76 3.31 5.59
CA VAL A 95 -21.50 1.89 5.40
C VAL A 95 -21.63 1.53 3.91
N PRO A 96 -20.62 0.92 3.27
CA PRO A 96 -20.69 0.51 1.86
C PRO A 96 -21.87 -0.42 1.60
N ALA A 97 -22.71 -0.12 0.62
CA ALA A 97 -23.90 -0.94 0.33
C ALA A 97 -23.58 -2.29 -0.34
N ASN A 98 -22.33 -2.54 -0.74
CA ASN A 98 -21.97 -3.74 -1.50
C ASN A 98 -21.98 -5.00 -0.60
N PRO A 99 -22.92 -5.95 -0.80
CA PRO A 99 -23.04 -7.15 0.05
C PRO A 99 -21.81 -8.06 -0.03
N PHE A 100 -21.08 -8.05 -1.14
CA PHE A 100 -19.90 -8.90 -1.34
C PHE A 100 -18.75 -8.55 -0.40
N LEU A 101 -18.68 -7.31 0.10
CA LEU A 101 -17.67 -6.92 1.08
C LEU A 101 -17.89 -7.63 2.43
N TYR A 102 -19.15 -7.81 2.82
CA TYR A 102 -19.51 -8.51 4.06
C TYR A 102 -19.38 -10.01 3.91
N LEU A 103 -19.77 -10.56 2.75
CA LEU A 103 -19.52 -11.95 2.43
C LEU A 103 -18.02 -12.26 2.53
N PHE A 104 -17.18 -11.41 1.96
CA PHE A 104 -15.72 -11.55 2.03
C PHE A 104 -15.22 -11.55 3.49
N LEU A 105 -15.63 -10.57 4.31
CA LEU A 105 -15.25 -10.55 5.74
C LEU A 105 -15.72 -11.79 6.50
N THR A 106 -16.93 -12.27 6.22
CA THR A 106 -17.49 -13.48 6.83
C THR A 106 -16.67 -14.71 6.45
N LEU A 107 -16.26 -14.83 5.19
CA LEU A 107 -15.38 -15.91 4.73
C LEU A 107 -14.00 -15.83 5.40
N LEU A 108 -13.44 -14.64 5.57
CA LEU A 108 -12.18 -14.45 6.30
C LEU A 108 -12.32 -14.84 7.78
N PHE A 109 -13.45 -14.51 8.41
CA PHE A 109 -13.73 -14.88 9.79
C PHE A 109 -13.78 -16.40 9.96
N PHE A 110 -14.56 -17.10 9.14
CA PHE A 110 -14.64 -18.56 9.20
C PHE A 110 -13.30 -19.21 8.85
N SER A 111 -12.57 -18.69 7.86
CA SER A 111 -11.22 -19.16 7.53
C SER A 111 -10.23 -18.95 8.68
N ALA A 112 -10.36 -17.87 9.46
CA ALA A 112 -9.54 -17.66 10.64
C ALA A 112 -9.89 -18.65 11.77
N LEU A 113 -11.18 -18.92 11.99
CA LEU A 113 -11.65 -19.86 13.02
C LEU A 113 -11.30 -21.32 12.72
N SER A 114 -11.38 -21.72 11.45
CA SER A 114 -11.05 -23.09 11.01
C SER A 114 -9.54 -23.34 10.87
N SER A 115 -8.71 -22.35 11.17
CA SER A 115 -7.29 -22.37 10.93
C SER A 115 -6.53 -23.32 11.85
N ILE A 116 -5.57 -24.06 11.29
CA ILE A 116 -4.59 -24.84 12.06
C ILE A 116 -3.69 -23.97 12.95
N THR A 117 -3.46 -22.71 12.55
CA THR A 117 -2.73 -21.70 13.34
C THR A 117 -3.65 -20.60 13.89
N LEU A 118 -4.68 -20.98 14.67
CA LEU A 118 -5.78 -20.09 15.11
C LEU A 118 -5.32 -18.69 15.58
N GLY A 119 -4.37 -18.61 16.52
CA GLY A 119 -3.92 -17.33 17.06
C GLY A 119 -3.32 -16.39 16.01
N TYR A 120 -2.58 -16.92 15.03
CA TYR A 120 -2.04 -16.13 13.94
C TYR A 120 -3.11 -15.71 12.95
N SER A 121 -4.04 -16.60 12.63
CA SER A 121 -5.11 -16.33 11.67
C SER A 121 -6.14 -15.34 12.20
N LEU A 122 -6.43 -15.38 13.51
CA LEU A 122 -7.23 -14.35 14.18
C LEU A 122 -6.54 -12.98 14.14
N ARG A 123 -5.22 -12.93 14.34
CA ARG A 123 -4.46 -11.68 14.18
C ARG A 123 -4.57 -11.15 12.75
N GLU A 124 -4.43 -11.99 11.74
CA GLU A 124 -4.58 -11.60 10.33
C GLU A 124 -6.02 -11.11 10.05
N PHE A 125 -7.03 -11.77 10.60
CA PHE A 125 -8.42 -11.32 10.50
C PHE A 125 -8.61 -9.93 11.11
N LEU A 126 -8.03 -9.66 12.29
CA LEU A 126 -8.08 -8.33 12.92
C LEU A 126 -7.40 -7.25 12.06
N LEU A 127 -6.32 -7.57 11.35
CA LEU A 127 -5.69 -6.65 10.40
C LEU A 127 -6.62 -6.34 9.22
N HIS A 128 -7.38 -7.32 8.72
CA HIS A 128 -8.39 -7.10 7.70
C HIS A 128 -9.55 -6.25 8.21
N CYS A 129 -10.00 -6.47 9.46
CA CYS A 129 -11.00 -5.63 10.12
C CYS A 129 -10.52 -4.18 10.28
N LEU A 130 -9.24 -3.98 10.62
CA LEU A 130 -8.62 -2.66 10.67
C LEU A 130 -8.65 -1.97 9.30
N GLY A 131 -8.24 -2.67 8.24
CA GLY A 131 -8.33 -2.17 6.86
C GLY A 131 -9.76 -1.82 6.46
N TRP A 132 -10.73 -2.64 6.84
CA TRP A 132 -12.15 -2.39 6.59
C TRP A 132 -12.69 -1.18 7.36
N GLY A 133 -12.23 -0.98 8.60
CA GLY A 133 -12.52 0.23 9.37
C GLY A 133 -11.98 1.49 8.70
N ILE A 134 -10.80 1.43 8.08
CA ILE A 134 -10.27 2.54 7.27
C ILE A 134 -11.13 2.79 6.03
N VAL A 135 -11.66 1.74 5.37
CA VAL A 135 -12.61 1.91 4.26
C VAL A 135 -13.86 2.66 4.73
N LEU A 136 -14.44 2.30 5.88
CA LEU A 136 -15.57 3.04 6.47
C LEU A 136 -15.22 4.51 6.75
N ALA A 137 -14.03 4.77 7.28
CA ALA A 137 -13.57 6.12 7.53
C ALA A 137 -13.45 6.92 6.24
N LEU A 138 -12.90 6.31 5.17
CA LEU A 138 -12.79 6.94 3.85
C LEU A 138 -14.15 7.21 3.23
N THR A 139 -15.08 6.25 3.20
CA THR A 139 -16.42 6.43 2.61
C THR A 139 -17.26 7.47 3.35
N SER A 140 -17.09 7.57 4.67
CA SER A 140 -17.77 8.58 5.51
C SER A 140 -17.18 9.98 5.32
N SER A 141 -15.90 10.08 4.97
CA SER A 141 -15.15 11.34 5.01
C SER A 141 -14.89 11.96 3.64
N LEU A 142 -14.78 11.15 2.59
CA LEU A 142 -14.50 11.55 1.21
C LEU A 142 -15.78 11.85 0.41
N THR A 143 -16.66 12.64 1.00
CA THR A 143 -17.97 12.98 0.40
C THR A 143 -17.91 14.19 -0.52
N GLN A 144 -16.88 15.02 -0.38
CA GLN A 144 -16.68 16.24 -1.15
C GLN A 144 -15.56 16.06 -2.18
N ARG A 145 -15.76 16.58 -3.40
CA ARG A 145 -14.74 16.54 -4.48
C ARG A 145 -13.39 17.10 -4.02
N ARG A 146 -13.39 18.16 -3.20
CA ARG A 146 -12.16 18.75 -2.63
C ARG A 146 -11.39 17.75 -1.76
N ARG A 147 -12.08 17.02 -0.89
CA ARG A 147 -11.44 16.03 0.00
C ARG A 147 -10.89 14.84 -0.77
N VAL A 148 -11.65 14.32 -1.74
CA VAL A 148 -11.18 13.28 -2.67
C VAL A 148 -9.91 13.73 -3.37
N LYS A 149 -9.92 14.95 -3.93
CA LYS A 149 -8.74 15.50 -4.62
C LYS A 149 -7.52 15.57 -3.71
N ILE A 150 -7.65 16.12 -2.49
CA ILE A 150 -6.53 16.23 -1.55
C ILE A 150 -6.01 14.84 -1.14
N PHE A 151 -6.89 13.87 -0.95
CA PHE A 151 -6.50 12.48 -0.66
C PHE A 151 -5.71 11.85 -1.81
N LEU A 152 -6.17 12.01 -3.05
CA LEU A 152 -5.43 11.54 -4.23
C LEU A 152 -4.09 12.27 -4.39
N LEU A 153 -4.02 13.56 -4.07
CA LEU A 153 -2.76 14.31 -4.10
C LEU A 153 -1.74 13.78 -3.09
N ALA A 154 -2.18 13.43 -1.88
CA ALA A 154 -1.30 12.83 -0.87
C ALA A 154 -0.71 11.49 -1.38
N MET A 155 -1.55 10.66 -2.01
CA MET A 155 -1.14 9.39 -2.61
C MET A 155 -0.15 9.59 -3.77
N VAL A 156 -0.44 10.52 -4.68
CA VAL A 156 0.40 10.83 -5.85
C VAL A 156 1.74 11.44 -5.41
N LEU A 157 1.73 12.31 -4.39
CA LEU A 157 2.95 12.90 -3.85
C LEU A 157 3.88 11.83 -3.27
N ALA A 158 3.34 10.88 -2.49
CA ALA A 158 4.12 9.75 -2.01
C ALA A 158 4.68 8.91 -3.16
N ALA A 159 3.88 8.62 -4.18
CA ALA A 159 4.35 7.88 -5.35
C ALA A 159 5.43 8.62 -6.15
N VAL A 160 5.37 9.95 -6.25
CA VAL A 160 6.43 10.77 -6.85
C VAL A 160 7.73 10.63 -6.05
N LEU A 161 7.69 10.80 -4.73
CA LEU A 161 8.88 10.69 -3.87
C LEU A 161 9.51 9.29 -3.95
N VAL A 162 8.69 8.24 -3.88
CA VAL A 162 9.13 6.85 -4.05
C VAL A 162 9.72 6.61 -5.44
N SER A 163 9.14 7.20 -6.48
CA SER A 163 9.64 7.09 -7.85
C SER A 163 10.98 7.78 -8.02
N LEU A 164 11.15 8.99 -7.49
CA LEU A 164 12.43 9.71 -7.48
C LEU A 164 13.51 8.87 -6.77
N TYR A 165 13.20 8.34 -5.59
CA TYR A 165 14.16 7.52 -4.84
C TYR A 165 14.50 6.21 -5.57
N GLY A 166 13.52 5.55 -6.19
CA GLY A 166 13.72 4.34 -6.99
C GLY A 166 14.57 4.57 -8.24
N ILE A 167 14.31 5.65 -8.97
CA ILE A 167 15.08 6.07 -10.16
C ILE A 167 16.52 6.42 -9.75
N TYR A 168 16.69 7.21 -8.68
CA TYR A 168 18.01 7.53 -8.14
C TYR A 168 18.80 6.27 -7.76
N GLY A 169 18.19 5.35 -7.02
CA GLY A 169 18.83 4.10 -6.62
C GLY A 169 19.21 3.21 -7.81
N TYR A 170 18.40 3.21 -8.86
CA TYR A 170 18.71 2.50 -10.11
C TYR A 170 19.96 3.07 -10.79
N TYR A 171 20.06 4.39 -10.95
CA TYR A 171 21.21 4.99 -11.65
C TYR A 171 22.52 4.96 -10.87
N ILE A 172 22.46 4.99 -9.53
CA ILE A 172 23.65 4.82 -8.69
C ILE A 172 24.10 3.35 -8.61
N GLY A 173 23.25 2.40 -9.02
CA GLY A 173 23.60 0.99 -8.97
C GLY A 173 23.54 0.43 -7.54
N ILE A 174 22.59 0.89 -6.70
CA ILE A 174 22.42 0.33 -5.36
C ILE A 174 22.11 -1.16 -5.50
N PRO A 175 22.96 -2.07 -4.97
CA PRO A 175 22.72 -3.50 -5.08
C PRO A 175 21.43 -3.83 -4.34
N GLY A 176 20.50 -4.51 -5.02
CA GLY A 176 19.30 -5.04 -4.38
C GLY A 176 19.67 -6.13 -3.37
N GLU A 177 18.78 -6.40 -2.40
CA GLU A 177 18.95 -7.54 -1.50
C GLU A 177 19.17 -8.83 -2.32
N SER A 178 20.16 -9.62 -1.90
CA SER A 178 20.81 -10.72 -2.63
C SER A 178 19.92 -11.93 -2.99
N GLY A 179 18.59 -11.80 -2.91
CA GLY A 179 17.61 -12.83 -3.27
C GLY A 179 16.67 -12.49 -4.44
N TRP A 180 16.70 -11.27 -4.98
CA TRP A 180 15.74 -10.81 -6.00
C TRP A 180 16.29 -10.74 -7.44
N VAL A 181 17.58 -11.04 -7.58
CA VAL A 181 18.28 -11.24 -8.84
C VAL A 181 19.07 -12.52 -8.69
N ASP A 182 18.65 -13.55 -9.42
CA ASP A 182 19.44 -14.78 -9.55
C ASP A 182 20.62 -14.47 -10.47
N ALA A 183 21.73 -14.04 -9.88
CA ALA A 183 22.91 -13.56 -10.61
C ALA A 183 23.52 -14.64 -11.53
N GLN A 184 23.22 -15.92 -11.29
CA GLN A 184 23.64 -17.04 -12.15
C GLN A 184 22.79 -17.19 -13.42
N MET A 185 21.50 -16.81 -13.36
CA MET A 185 20.55 -16.97 -14.49
C MET A 185 20.35 -15.68 -15.29
N HIS A 186 20.59 -14.51 -14.69
CA HIS A 186 20.47 -13.21 -15.36
C HIS A 186 21.66 -12.28 -15.03
N PRO A 187 22.88 -12.60 -15.51
CA PRO A 187 24.08 -11.83 -15.22
C PRO A 187 24.00 -10.37 -15.70
N GLU A 188 23.13 -10.07 -16.66
CA GLU A 188 22.93 -8.73 -17.22
C GLU A 188 21.98 -7.83 -16.40
N LEU A 189 21.26 -8.39 -15.42
CA LEU A 189 20.33 -7.66 -14.56
C LEU A 189 21.01 -7.21 -13.26
N THR A 190 22.00 -6.36 -13.40
CA THR A 190 22.80 -5.88 -12.25
C THR A 190 22.04 -4.92 -11.33
N THR A 191 21.01 -4.22 -11.83
CA THR A 191 20.28 -3.22 -11.03
C THR A 191 18.80 -3.17 -11.37
N ARG A 192 17.95 -3.03 -10.35
CA ARG A 192 16.49 -2.86 -10.45
C ARG A 192 16.04 -1.79 -9.46
N ALA A 193 15.08 -0.96 -9.85
CA ALA A 193 14.47 -0.02 -8.91
C ALA A 193 13.60 -0.78 -7.89
N PHE A 194 13.92 -0.65 -6.61
CA PHE A 194 13.11 -1.21 -5.50
C PHE A 194 12.68 -0.15 -4.47
N SER A 195 13.30 1.03 -4.49
CA SER A 195 12.94 2.18 -3.65
C SER A 195 12.82 1.79 -2.16
N THR A 196 11.88 2.36 -1.43
CA THR A 196 11.64 2.09 -0.01
C THR A 196 11.06 0.71 0.29
N PHE A 197 10.64 -0.04 -0.73
CA PHE A 197 10.00 -1.35 -0.56
C PHE A 197 10.99 -2.51 -0.43
N GLY A 198 12.27 -2.33 -0.76
CA GLY A 198 13.29 -3.40 -0.77
C GLY A 198 13.10 -4.44 -1.88
N ASN A 199 11.89 -4.55 -2.44
CA ASN A 199 11.53 -5.49 -3.49
C ASN A 199 10.97 -4.76 -4.73
N PRO A 200 11.57 -4.96 -5.92
CA PRO A 200 11.14 -4.30 -7.15
C PRO A 200 9.73 -4.71 -7.61
N ASN A 201 9.26 -5.91 -7.29
CA ASN A 201 7.90 -6.34 -7.62
C ASN A 201 6.84 -5.68 -6.72
N VAL A 202 7.17 -5.47 -5.44
CA VAL A 202 6.27 -4.77 -4.49
C VAL A 202 6.20 -3.28 -4.86
N LEU A 203 7.32 -2.67 -5.25
CA LEU A 203 7.31 -1.32 -5.81
C LEU A 203 6.44 -1.24 -7.07
N ALA A 204 6.57 -2.20 -7.98
CA ALA A 204 5.74 -2.24 -9.19
C ALA A 204 4.24 -2.36 -8.87
N GLU A 205 3.85 -3.22 -7.92
CA GLU A 205 2.47 -3.34 -7.44
C GLU A 205 1.93 -2.00 -6.91
N TYR A 206 2.71 -1.33 -6.06
CA TYR A 206 2.35 -0.01 -5.54
C TYR A 206 2.17 1.04 -6.66
N LEU A 207 3.10 1.11 -7.61
CA LEU A 207 3.01 2.07 -8.72
C LEU A 207 1.81 1.78 -9.62
N VAL A 208 1.56 0.51 -9.97
CA VAL A 208 0.38 0.09 -10.75
C VAL A 208 -0.92 0.52 -10.07
N PHE A 209 -0.99 0.44 -8.74
CA PHE A 209 -2.16 0.88 -7.98
C PHE A 209 -2.37 2.40 -8.04
N VAL A 210 -1.30 3.20 -7.96
CA VAL A 210 -1.41 4.69 -7.91
C VAL A 210 -1.56 5.33 -9.29
N LEU A 211 -0.95 4.76 -10.33
CA LEU A 211 -0.87 5.32 -11.68
C LEU A 211 -2.22 5.75 -12.30
N PRO A 212 -3.32 4.96 -12.22
CA PRO A 212 -4.62 5.39 -12.72
C PRO A 212 -5.10 6.71 -12.10
N PHE A 213 -4.81 6.93 -10.82
CA PHE A 213 -5.21 8.15 -10.12
C PHE A 213 -4.34 9.34 -10.50
N SER A 214 -3.03 9.14 -10.69
CA SER A 214 -2.12 10.17 -11.22
C SER A 214 -2.59 10.64 -12.61
N LEU A 215 -2.92 9.70 -13.49
CA LEU A 215 -3.44 9.99 -14.83
C LEU A 215 -4.82 10.66 -14.78
N ALA A 216 -5.70 10.22 -13.89
CA ALA A 216 -7.02 10.84 -13.69
C ALA A 216 -6.90 12.31 -13.27
N LEU A 217 -5.95 12.65 -12.38
CA LEU A 217 -5.71 14.04 -11.99
C LEU A 217 -5.19 14.88 -13.16
N ALA A 218 -4.30 14.33 -13.99
CA ALA A 218 -3.84 15.00 -15.22
C ALA A 218 -5.00 15.24 -16.20
N TRP A 219 -5.90 14.27 -16.34
CA TRP A 219 -7.04 14.39 -17.25
C TRP A 219 -8.11 15.36 -16.77
N TYR A 220 -8.41 15.34 -15.47
CA TYR A 220 -9.47 16.12 -14.83
C TYR A 220 -9.24 17.63 -14.88
N HIS A 221 -7.97 18.05 -14.81
CA HIS A 221 -7.61 19.46 -14.76
C HIS A 221 -7.68 20.12 -16.15
N ARG A 222 -8.32 21.30 -16.24
CA ARG A 222 -8.39 22.11 -17.47
C ARG A 222 -7.18 23.02 -17.67
N ASP A 223 -6.59 23.47 -16.57
CA ASP A 223 -5.40 24.32 -16.57
C ASP A 223 -4.18 23.54 -17.07
N TRP A 224 -3.46 24.12 -18.04
CA TRP A 224 -2.34 23.44 -18.70
C TRP A 224 -1.16 23.20 -17.76
N SER A 225 -0.91 24.11 -16.81
CA SER A 225 0.19 23.92 -15.85
C SER A 225 -0.07 22.73 -14.93
N GLN A 226 -1.30 22.58 -14.46
CA GLN A 226 -1.72 21.45 -13.63
C GLN A 226 -1.72 20.14 -14.43
N ARG A 227 -2.16 20.17 -15.69
CA ARG A 227 -2.07 19.02 -16.60
C ARG A 227 -0.62 18.56 -16.77
N LEU A 228 0.30 19.49 -17.03
CA LEU A 228 1.71 19.18 -17.21
C LEU A 228 2.33 18.65 -15.92
N LEU A 229 1.98 19.21 -14.76
CA LEU A 229 2.45 18.76 -13.45
C LEU A 229 2.06 17.29 -13.17
N TYR A 230 0.77 16.96 -13.28
CA TYR A 230 0.30 15.59 -13.02
C TYR A 230 0.70 14.62 -14.15
N GLY A 231 0.80 15.11 -15.39
CA GLY A 231 1.35 14.35 -16.52
C GLY A 231 2.82 13.98 -16.29
N GLY A 232 3.63 14.94 -15.84
CA GLY A 232 5.01 14.70 -15.43
C GLY A 232 5.13 13.73 -14.25
N ALA A 233 4.27 13.87 -13.23
CA ALA A 233 4.20 12.92 -12.12
C ALA A 233 3.86 11.49 -12.59
N THR A 234 2.93 11.36 -13.54
CA THR A 234 2.56 10.07 -14.15
C THR A 234 3.73 9.50 -14.95
N ALA A 235 4.37 10.31 -15.80
CA ALA A 235 5.51 9.88 -16.59
C ALA A 235 6.68 9.41 -15.71
N LEU A 236 6.95 10.11 -14.60
CA LEU A 236 7.95 9.73 -13.62
C LEU A 236 7.64 8.37 -12.96
N GLN A 237 6.37 8.14 -12.60
CA GLN A 237 5.93 6.86 -12.03
C GLN A 237 6.03 5.73 -13.06
N VAL A 238 5.66 5.97 -14.32
CA VAL A 238 5.82 5.00 -15.42
C VAL A 238 7.30 4.67 -15.64
N LEU A 239 8.18 5.68 -15.63
CA LEU A 239 9.61 5.46 -15.75
C LEU A 239 10.12 4.57 -14.60
N CYS A 240 9.77 4.89 -13.35
CA CYS A 240 10.16 4.06 -12.21
C CYS A 240 9.61 2.62 -12.33
N LEU A 241 8.36 2.46 -12.79
CA LEU A 241 7.75 1.16 -13.04
C LEU A 241 8.56 0.35 -14.07
N VAL A 242 8.98 0.99 -15.17
CA VAL A 242 9.84 0.37 -16.19
C VAL A 242 11.18 -0.06 -15.57
N LEU A 243 11.81 0.81 -14.76
CA LEU A 243 13.09 0.50 -14.09
C LEU A 243 13.00 -0.58 -12.99
N THR A 244 11.80 -0.95 -12.53
CA THR A 244 11.65 -2.12 -11.63
C THR A 244 11.98 -3.44 -12.32
N MET A 245 11.96 -3.47 -13.66
CA MET A 245 12.10 -4.70 -14.45
C MET A 245 11.08 -5.78 -14.07
N SER A 246 9.92 -5.41 -13.50
CA SER A 246 8.87 -6.33 -13.10
C SER A 246 7.91 -6.61 -14.25
N ARG A 247 8.07 -7.78 -14.88
CA ARG A 247 7.23 -8.25 -16.00
C ARG A 247 5.74 -8.23 -15.66
N SER A 248 5.37 -8.79 -14.50
CA SER A 248 3.99 -8.80 -14.03
C SER A 248 3.49 -7.38 -13.73
N GLY A 249 4.37 -6.49 -13.26
CA GLY A 249 4.04 -5.07 -13.07
C GLY A 249 3.71 -4.37 -14.39
N TRP A 250 4.49 -4.60 -15.44
CA TRP A 250 4.23 -4.03 -16.77
C TRP A 250 2.91 -4.54 -17.37
N LEU A 251 2.66 -5.84 -17.27
CA LEU A 251 1.39 -6.42 -17.73
C LEU A 251 0.19 -5.92 -16.92
N ALA A 252 0.33 -5.83 -15.59
CA ALA A 252 -0.73 -5.29 -14.73
C ALA A 252 -1.00 -3.81 -15.01
N PHE A 253 0.03 -3.02 -15.30
CA PHE A 253 -0.12 -1.63 -15.75
C PHE A 253 -0.87 -1.56 -17.08
N ALA A 254 -0.47 -2.34 -18.09
CA ALA A 254 -1.14 -2.35 -19.38
C ALA A 254 -2.63 -2.73 -19.25
N ALA A 255 -2.93 -3.80 -18.49
CA ALA A 255 -4.31 -4.21 -18.21
C ALA A 255 -5.10 -3.15 -17.43
N GLY A 256 -4.50 -2.57 -16.38
CA GLY A 256 -5.12 -1.52 -15.57
C GLY A 256 -5.40 -0.24 -16.38
N MET A 257 -4.47 0.16 -17.25
CA MET A 257 -4.67 1.30 -18.15
C MET A 257 -5.71 1.00 -19.24
N ALA A 258 -5.83 -0.24 -19.71
CA ALA A 258 -6.88 -0.64 -20.63
C ALA A 258 -8.27 -0.53 -19.96
N VAL A 259 -8.41 -1.02 -18.72
CA VAL A 259 -9.65 -0.85 -17.95
C VAL A 259 -9.95 0.63 -17.70
N PHE A 260 -8.94 1.40 -17.27
CA PHE A 260 -9.09 2.85 -17.08
C PHE A 260 -9.53 3.57 -18.36
N ALA A 261 -8.92 3.23 -19.50
CA ALA A 261 -9.29 3.76 -20.81
C ALA A 261 -10.75 3.41 -21.15
N VAL A 262 -11.18 2.16 -20.98
CA VAL A 262 -12.57 1.76 -21.24
C VAL A 262 -13.56 2.54 -20.37
N LEU A 263 -13.23 2.76 -19.10
CA LEU A 263 -14.08 3.50 -18.17
C LEU A 263 -14.13 5.01 -18.45
N LEU A 264 -13.06 5.59 -18.99
CA LEU A 264 -12.96 7.02 -19.27
C LEU A 264 -13.41 7.36 -20.70
N ASP A 265 -12.74 6.78 -21.70
CA ASP A 265 -13.09 6.79 -23.12
C ASP A 265 -12.30 5.70 -23.84
N ARG A 266 -12.99 4.68 -24.38
CA ARG A 266 -12.38 3.54 -25.09
C ARG A 266 -11.41 3.94 -26.21
N ARG A 267 -11.52 5.15 -26.77
CA ARG A 267 -10.59 5.67 -27.79
C ARG A 267 -9.17 5.84 -27.24
N LEU A 268 -9.01 6.01 -25.92
CA LEU A 268 -7.72 6.10 -25.25
C LEU A 268 -6.89 4.80 -25.36
N ILE A 269 -7.52 3.67 -25.66
CA ILE A 269 -6.79 2.42 -25.94
C ILE A 269 -5.86 2.61 -27.14
N TRP A 270 -6.32 3.27 -28.20
CA TRP A 270 -5.50 3.53 -29.38
C TRP A 270 -4.34 4.49 -29.08
N VAL A 271 -4.57 5.47 -28.21
CA VAL A 271 -3.50 6.36 -27.72
C VAL A 271 -2.46 5.56 -26.95
N GLY A 272 -2.90 4.68 -26.04
CA GLY A 272 -2.00 3.80 -25.28
C GLY A 272 -1.20 2.86 -26.17
N LEU A 273 -1.83 2.24 -27.17
CA LEU A 273 -1.14 1.39 -28.16
C LEU A 273 -0.13 2.20 -28.99
N GLY A 274 -0.50 3.40 -29.43
CA GLY A 274 0.40 4.31 -30.14
C GLY A 274 1.62 4.67 -29.31
N LEU A 275 1.43 5.04 -28.04
CA LEU A 275 2.54 5.30 -27.10
C LEU A 275 3.40 4.06 -26.85
N GLY A 276 2.79 2.88 -26.75
CA GLY A 276 3.51 1.62 -26.64
C GLY A 276 4.41 1.36 -27.85
N ILE A 277 3.88 1.54 -29.07
CA ILE A 277 4.64 1.38 -30.32
C ILE A 277 5.78 2.41 -30.38
N LEU A 278 5.50 3.67 -30.05
CA LEU A 278 6.52 4.73 -30.03
C LEU A 278 7.62 4.48 -29.00
N SER A 279 7.34 3.71 -27.95
CA SER A 279 8.36 3.31 -26.96
C SER A 279 9.25 2.16 -27.44
N LEU A 280 8.85 1.39 -28.47
CA LEU A 280 9.59 0.21 -28.93
C LEU A 280 11.04 0.53 -29.32
N PRO A 281 11.38 1.59 -30.08
CA PRO A 281 12.79 1.86 -30.41
C PRO A 281 13.66 2.03 -29.16
N VAL A 282 13.14 2.67 -28.11
CA VAL A 282 13.88 2.85 -26.85
C VAL A 282 14.03 1.53 -26.11
N LEU A 283 12.99 0.70 -26.09
CA LEU A 283 12.99 -0.60 -25.42
C LEU A 283 13.84 -1.66 -26.14
N LEU A 284 13.82 -1.68 -27.48
CA LEU A 284 14.54 -2.63 -28.32
C LEU A 284 16.05 -2.35 -28.36
N ASN A 285 16.47 -1.12 -28.08
CA ASN A 285 17.89 -0.75 -28.00
C ASN A 285 18.60 -1.27 -26.74
N SER A 286 17.88 -1.89 -25.79
CA SER A 286 18.48 -2.48 -24.59
C SER A 286 18.23 -3.98 -24.55
N ASP A 287 19.31 -4.75 -24.63
CA ASP A 287 19.26 -6.21 -24.59
C ASP A 287 18.59 -6.74 -23.31
N VAL A 288 18.85 -6.09 -22.17
CA VAL A 288 18.21 -6.43 -20.89
C VAL A 288 16.70 -6.27 -20.94
N PHE A 289 16.20 -5.15 -21.47
CA PHE A 289 14.76 -4.92 -21.60
C PHE A 289 14.13 -5.91 -22.57
N LEU A 290 14.79 -6.18 -23.71
CA LEU A 290 14.32 -7.15 -24.70
C LEU A 290 14.23 -8.57 -24.12
N GLN A 291 15.29 -9.04 -23.46
CA GLN A 291 15.32 -10.35 -22.80
C GLN A 291 14.20 -10.47 -21.75
N ARG A 292 13.93 -9.39 -21.00
CA ARG A 292 12.84 -9.35 -20.01
C ARG A 292 11.45 -9.33 -20.62
N LEU A 293 11.28 -8.66 -21.76
CA LEU A 293 10.03 -8.67 -22.50
C LEU A 293 9.76 -10.05 -23.10
N LEU A 294 10.76 -10.66 -23.76
CA LEU A 294 10.64 -11.98 -24.38
C LEU A 294 10.41 -13.09 -23.35
N SER A 295 11.01 -12.98 -22.16
CA SER A 295 10.83 -13.99 -21.11
C SER A 295 9.43 -14.01 -20.51
N ILE A 296 8.57 -13.02 -20.78
CA ILE A 296 7.13 -13.08 -20.47
C ILE A 296 6.48 -14.31 -21.14
N PHE A 297 6.91 -14.63 -22.36
CA PHE A 297 6.39 -15.74 -23.15
C PHE A 297 7.14 -17.06 -22.92
N SER A 298 8.19 -17.05 -22.09
CA SER A 298 8.98 -18.24 -21.77
C SER A 298 8.45 -18.93 -20.51
N LEU A 299 8.03 -20.18 -20.65
CA LEU A 299 7.69 -21.07 -19.53
C LEU A 299 8.93 -21.67 -18.84
N LYS A 300 10.12 -21.50 -19.43
CA LYS A 300 11.39 -22.04 -18.92
C LYS A 300 12.11 -21.10 -17.94
N ASP A 301 11.62 -19.88 -17.78
CA ASP A 301 12.15 -18.94 -16.79
C ASP A 301 11.89 -19.48 -15.37
N SER A 302 12.93 -19.47 -14.51
CA SER A 302 12.90 -20.10 -13.18
C SER A 302 11.74 -19.60 -12.31
N SER A 303 11.37 -18.32 -12.43
CA SER A 303 10.25 -17.76 -11.67
C SER A 303 8.88 -18.28 -12.13
N ASN A 304 8.69 -18.52 -13.43
CA ASN A 304 7.42 -19.01 -13.96
C ASN A 304 7.27 -20.50 -13.68
N ALA A 305 8.32 -21.28 -13.94
CA ALA A 305 8.35 -22.71 -13.65
C ALA A 305 8.11 -22.98 -12.16
N HIS A 306 8.76 -22.24 -11.25
CA HIS A 306 8.55 -22.36 -9.81
C HIS A 306 7.09 -22.11 -9.42
N ARG A 307 6.44 -21.06 -9.95
CA ARG A 307 5.04 -20.74 -9.62
C ARG A 307 4.07 -21.85 -10.07
N ILE A 308 4.30 -22.44 -11.25
CA ILE A 308 3.47 -23.54 -11.74
C ILE A 308 3.53 -24.72 -10.76
N VAL A 309 4.72 -25.05 -10.26
CA VAL A 309 4.90 -26.12 -9.26
C VAL A 309 4.16 -25.77 -7.97
N VAL A 310 4.35 -24.56 -7.41
CA VAL A 310 3.62 -24.12 -6.21
C VAL A 310 2.11 -24.20 -6.38
N TRP A 311 1.59 -23.81 -7.54
CA TRP A 311 0.15 -23.89 -7.83
C TRP A 311 -0.35 -25.32 -7.90
N GLN A 312 0.39 -26.23 -8.54
CA GLN A 312 0.04 -27.63 -8.60
C GLN A 312 0.02 -28.27 -7.20
N GLU A 313 1.03 -27.99 -6.37
CA GLU A 313 1.09 -28.45 -4.98
C GLU A 313 -0.06 -27.86 -4.14
N THR A 314 -0.36 -26.57 -4.34
CA THR A 314 -1.48 -25.89 -3.66
C THR A 314 -2.84 -26.47 -4.09
N LEU A 315 -3.00 -26.92 -5.34
CA LEU A 315 -4.23 -27.58 -5.78
C LEU A 315 -4.46 -28.92 -5.06
N VAL A 316 -3.40 -29.67 -4.75
CA VAL A 316 -3.50 -30.89 -3.92
C VAL A 316 -3.96 -30.52 -2.51
N MET A 317 -3.36 -29.48 -1.93
CA MET A 317 -3.73 -28.97 -0.61
C MET A 317 -5.18 -28.46 -0.55
N ILE A 318 -5.65 -27.78 -1.60
CA ILE A 318 -7.05 -27.34 -1.70
C ILE A 318 -8.00 -28.53 -1.77
N ARG A 319 -7.65 -29.62 -2.47
CA ARG A 319 -8.50 -30.81 -2.54
C ARG A 319 -8.66 -31.47 -1.17
N GLU A 320 -7.61 -31.47 -0.35
CA GLU A 320 -7.65 -32.05 1.00
C GLU A 320 -8.41 -31.16 1.99
N PHE A 321 -8.24 -29.83 1.89
CA PHE A 321 -8.86 -28.86 2.80
C PHE A 321 -9.96 -28.01 2.12
N TRP A 322 -10.75 -28.60 1.23
CA TRP A 322 -11.67 -27.85 0.34
C TRP A 322 -12.77 -27.09 1.10
N ALA A 323 -13.25 -27.63 2.22
CA ALA A 323 -14.39 -27.07 2.96
C ALA A 323 -13.98 -25.94 3.91
N THR A 324 -12.88 -26.12 4.64
CA THR A 324 -12.44 -25.21 5.71
C THR A 324 -11.28 -24.31 5.31
N GLY A 325 -10.57 -24.66 4.23
CA GLY A 325 -9.21 -24.19 4.00
C GLY A 325 -8.27 -24.61 5.12
N VAL A 326 -7.06 -24.04 5.10
CA VAL A 326 -6.03 -24.31 6.12
C VAL A 326 -5.90 -23.21 7.17
N GLY A 327 -6.50 -22.06 6.90
CA GLY A 327 -6.41 -20.89 7.76
C GLY A 327 -6.10 -19.60 7.01
N LEU A 328 -6.47 -18.48 7.63
CA LEU A 328 -6.19 -17.15 7.10
C LEU A 328 -4.72 -16.75 7.32
N GLY A 329 -4.05 -16.33 6.24
CA GLY A 329 -2.71 -15.75 6.27
C GLY A 329 -1.58 -16.74 6.02
N HIS A 330 -0.38 -16.19 5.84
CA HIS A 330 0.77 -16.94 5.30
C HIS A 330 1.31 -18.03 6.25
N ARG A 331 1.10 -17.92 7.56
CA ARG A 331 1.64 -18.89 8.55
C ARG A 331 0.95 -20.23 8.48
N ALA A 332 -0.38 -20.24 8.30
CA ALA A 332 -1.14 -21.47 8.11
C ALA A 332 -0.66 -22.21 6.86
N PHE A 333 -0.52 -21.48 5.75
CA PHE A 333 0.02 -22.04 4.51
C PHE A 333 1.45 -22.56 4.71
N ARG A 334 2.36 -21.75 5.27
CA ARG A 334 3.77 -22.13 5.48
C ARG A 334 3.94 -23.37 6.37
N PHE A 335 3.05 -23.58 7.33
CA PHE A 335 3.10 -24.74 8.22
C PHE A 335 2.73 -26.04 7.49
N LEU A 336 1.70 -26.03 6.65
CA LEU A 336 1.22 -27.23 5.96
C LEU A 336 1.84 -27.49 4.59
N TYR A 337 2.20 -26.43 3.87
CA TYR A 337 2.69 -26.53 2.49
C TYR A 337 3.85 -27.52 2.27
N PRO A 338 4.84 -27.67 3.18
CA PRO A 338 5.90 -28.66 3.03
C PRO A 338 5.41 -30.11 2.84
N TYR A 339 4.26 -30.48 3.42
CA TYR A 339 3.70 -31.83 3.27
C TYR A 339 3.14 -32.10 1.86
N PHE A 340 2.80 -31.03 1.13
CA PHE A 340 2.26 -31.06 -0.23
C PHE A 340 3.31 -30.82 -1.32
N ALA A 341 4.52 -30.40 -0.95
CA ALA A 341 5.59 -30.16 -1.89
C ALA A 341 5.99 -31.46 -2.60
N PHE A 342 6.11 -31.41 -3.92
CA PHE A 342 6.57 -32.51 -4.76
C PHE A 342 8.04 -32.82 -4.49
N ASP A 343 8.84 -31.78 -4.21
CA ASP A 343 10.22 -31.91 -3.77
C ASP A 343 10.35 -31.50 -2.31
N ARG A 344 10.28 -32.50 -1.43
CA ARG A 344 10.36 -32.32 0.03
C ARG A 344 11.78 -32.02 0.52
N SER A 345 12.81 -32.22 -0.30
CA SER A 345 14.20 -31.95 0.09
C SER A 345 14.48 -30.45 0.36
N LYS A 346 13.58 -29.59 -0.12
CA LYS A 346 13.61 -28.13 0.09
C LYS A 346 13.10 -27.67 1.45
N PHE A 347 12.53 -28.58 2.25
CA PHE A 347 11.94 -28.28 3.55
C PHE A 347 12.54 -29.22 4.61
N PRO A 348 13.45 -28.73 5.47
CA PRO A 348 14.09 -29.53 6.51
C PRO A 348 13.13 -29.92 7.64
#